data_AF-A0A936L7D7-F1
#
_entry.id   AF-A0A936L7D7-F1
#
_cell.length_a   1.000
_cell.length_b   1.000
_cell.length_c   1.000
_cell.angle_alpha   90.00
_cell.angle_beta   90.00
_cell.angle_gamma   90.00
#
_symmetry.space_group_name_H-M   'P 1'
#
loop_
_entity.id
_entity.type
_entity.pdbx_description
1 polymer ?
#
loop_
_entity_poly.entity_id
_entity_poly.type
_entity_poly.pdbx_seq_one_letter_code
_entity_poly.pdbx_strand_id
1 'polypeptide(L)' 'MTSPQTVNYFPLEDELQADRQGVLRRQLLEDLSQHAGQIKRVLDGGVAPAEFEVVYNLHNAVSAAATVVEKVWQRFHPA' A
#
# COMPACT_ATOMS: atom_id res chain seq x y z
N MET A 1 -16.91 32.13 9.93
CA MET A 1 -17.01 30.73 10.40
C MET A 1 -15.70 30.06 10.01
N THR A 2 -14.80 29.85 10.98
CA THR A 2 -13.54 29.14 10.77
C THR A 2 -13.87 27.65 10.64
N SER A 3 -13.74 27.11 9.42
CA SER A 3 -13.84 25.67 9.19
C SER A 3 -12.89 24.93 10.13
N PRO A 4 -13.30 23.81 10.75
CA PRO A 4 -12.40 23.01 11.56
C PRO A 4 -11.23 22.59 10.66
N GLN A 5 -10.01 22.96 11.04
CA GLN A 5 -8.83 22.40 10.41
C GLN A 5 -8.75 20.94 10.84
N THR A 6 -9.17 20.05 9.94
CA THR A 6 -8.89 18.61 10.07
C THR A 6 -7.37 18.48 10.07
N VAL A 7 -6.79 18.31 11.25
CA VAL A 7 -5.40 17.87 11.38
C VAL A 7 -5.35 16.50 10.75
N ASN A 8 -4.78 16.41 9.55
CA ASN A 8 -4.73 15.13 8.86
C ASN A 8 -3.61 14.30 9.47
N TYR A 9 -3.97 13.19 10.12
CA TYR A 9 -3.03 12.33 10.85
C TYR A 9 -2.19 11.47 9.89
N PHE A 10 -2.54 11.44 8.60
CA PHE A 10 -1.91 10.61 7.57
C PHE A 10 -1.51 11.46 6.35
N PRO A 11 -0.27 11.96 6.28
CA PRO A 11 0.21 12.77 5.16
C PRO A 11 0.05 12.10 3.79
N LEU A 12 0.21 10.77 3.74
CA LEU A 12 0.01 9.99 2.51
C LEU A 12 -1.45 10.02 2.01
N GLU A 13 -2.44 10.15 2.91
CA GLU A 13 -3.84 10.27 2.50
C GLU A 13 -4.11 11.61 1.81
N ASP A 14 -3.50 12.71 2.29
CA ASP A 14 -3.56 14.02 1.62
C ASP A 14 -2.94 13.98 0.22
N GLU A 15 -1.78 13.33 0.10
CA GLU A 15 -1.10 13.19 -1.18
C GLU A 15 -1.92 12.35 -2.16
N LEU A 16 -2.53 11.26 -1.70
CA LEU A 16 -3.44 10.44 -2.51
C LEU A 16 -4.72 11.17 -2.87
N GLN A 17 -5.23 12.06 -2.00
CA GLN A 17 -6.37 12.93 -2.30
C GLN A 17 -6.01 13.97 -3.38
N ALA A 18 -4.79 14.48 -3.38
CA ALA A 18 -4.31 15.44 -4.38
C ALA A 18 -3.94 14.78 -5.72
N ASP A 19 -3.73 13.46 -5.75
CA ASP A 19 -3.27 12.69 -6.92
C ASP A 19 -4.36 12.45 -7.99
N ARG A 20 -4.87 13.53 -8.60
CA ARG A 20 -5.92 13.46 -9.62
C ARG A 20 -5.56 12.64 -10.87
N GLN A 21 -4.27 12.56 -11.19
CA GLN A 21 -3.78 11.84 -12.38
C GLN A 21 -3.39 10.39 -12.05
N GLY A 22 -3.48 9.98 -10.78
CA GLY A 22 -3.12 8.64 -10.32
C GLY A 22 -1.63 8.33 -10.44
N VAL A 23 -0.75 9.34 -10.49
CA VAL A 23 0.70 9.15 -10.64
C VAL A 23 1.28 8.52 -9.38
N LEU A 24 0.98 9.09 -8.22
CA LEU A 24 1.44 8.58 -6.93
C LEU A 24 0.82 7.21 -6.65
N ARG A 25 -0.48 7.03 -6.90
CA ARG A 25 -1.15 5.73 -6.81
C ARG A 25 -0.41 4.66 -7.61
N ARG A 26 -0.12 4.92 -8.89
CA ARG A 26 0.59 3.95 -9.74
C ARG A 26 1.97 3.63 -9.19
N GLN A 27 2.74 4.64 -8.79
CA GLN A 27 4.07 4.45 -8.21
C GLN A 27 4.01 3.54 -6.97
N LEU A 28 3.12 3.82 -6.03
CA LEU A 28 2.97 3.03 -4.80
C LEU A 28 2.54 1.58 -5.10
N LEU A 29 1.63 1.38 -6.05
CA LEU A 29 1.20 0.03 -6.44
C LEU A 29 2.33 -0.76 -7.13
N GLU A 30 3.12 -0.11 -7.98
CA GLU A 30 4.29 -0.71 -8.60
C GLU A 30 5.34 -1.09 -7.55
N ASP A 31 5.66 -0.19 -6.61
CA ASP A 31 6.62 -0.46 -5.54
C ASP A 31 6.14 -1.62 -4.64
N LEU A 32 4.87 -1.61 -4.21
CA LEU A 32 4.30 -2.69 -3.40
C LEU A 32 4.28 -4.03 -4.16
N SER A 33 3.99 -4.01 -5.46
CA SER A 33 4.04 -5.20 -6.31
C SER A 33 5.45 -5.76 -6.43
N GLN A 34 6.46 -4.89 -6.61
CA GLN A 34 7.86 -5.31 -6.66
C GLN A 34 8.30 -5.95 -5.33
N HIS A 35 7.97 -5.34 -4.19
CA HIS A 35 8.28 -5.90 -2.88
C HIS A 35 7.57 -7.23 -2.64
N ALA A 36 6.28 -7.35 -2.97
CA ALA A 36 5.55 -8.61 -2.87
C ALA A 36 6.20 -9.70 -3.73
N GLY A 37 6.62 -9.37 -4.96
CA GLY A 37 7.34 -10.30 -5.85
C GLY A 37 8.72 -10.71 -5.32
N GLN A 38 9.44 -9.81 -4.64
CA GLN A 38 10.70 -10.16 -3.97
C GLN A 38 10.47 -11.13 -2.81
N ILE A 39 9.50 -10.85 -1.93
CA ILE A 39 9.16 -11.71 -0.79
C ILE A 39 8.67 -13.08 -1.27
N LYS A 40 7.82 -13.11 -2.31
CA LYS A 40 7.35 -14.35 -2.91
C LYS A 40 8.49 -15.20 -3.46
N ARG A 41 9.49 -14.61 -4.11
CA ARG A 41 10.69 -15.35 -4.56
C ARG A 41 11.46 -15.97 -3.41
N VAL A 42 11.52 -15.31 -2.25
CA VAL A 42 12.12 -15.89 -1.03
C VAL A 42 11.32 -17.09 -0.55
N LEU A 43 9.97 -16.97 -0.48
CA LEU A 43 9.09 -18.09 -0.10
C LEU A 43 9.22 -19.27 -1.07
N ASP A 44 9.20 -19.00 -2.38
CA ASP A 44 9.29 -20.01 -3.43
C ASP A 44 10.68 -20.68 -3.48
N GLY A 45 11.72 -19.97 -3.03
CA GLY A 45 13.09 -20.50 -2.86
C GLY A 45 13.26 -21.45 -1.68
N GLY A 46 12.25 -21.57 -0.82
CA GLY A 46 12.29 -22.35 0.41
C GLY A 46 12.90 -21.56 1.56
N VAL A 47 12.17 -21.49 2.68
CA VAL A 47 12.60 -20.87 3.93
C VAL A 47 12.54 -21.88 5.06
N ALA A 48 13.28 -21.65 6.14
CA ALA A 48 13.19 -22.52 7.31
C ALA A 48 11.75 -22.49 7.87
N PRO A 49 11.23 -23.59 8.45
CA PRO A 49 9.88 -23.63 9.01
C PRO A 49 9.61 -22.51 10.04
N ALA A 50 10.61 -22.18 10.85
CA ALA A 50 10.51 -21.10 11.84
C ALA A 50 10.39 -19.69 11.24
N GLU A 51 10.80 -19.51 9.98
CA GLU A 51 10.77 -18.22 9.27
C GLU A 51 9.58 -18.10 8.32
N PHE A 52 8.98 -19.24 7.93
CA PHE A 52 7.88 -19.27 6.97
C PHE A 52 6.73 -18.35 7.35
N GLU A 53 6.23 -18.46 8.59
CA GLU A 53 5.10 -17.64 9.03
C GLU A 53 5.42 -16.15 8.96
N VAL A 54 6.64 -15.75 9.34
CA VAL A 54 7.07 -14.35 9.31
C VAL A 54 7.10 -13.82 7.88
N VAL A 55 7.75 -14.54 6.97
CA VAL A 55 7.91 -14.12 5.57
C VAL A 55 6.55 -14.16 4.84
N TYR A 56 5.71 -15.15 5.13
CA TYR A 56 4.37 -15.27 4.58
C TYR A 56 3.46 -14.12 5.05
N ASN A 57 3.49 -13.78 6.34
CA ASN A 57 2.72 -12.67 6.88
C ASN A 57 3.20 -11.33 6.31
N LEU A 58 4.51 -11.17 6.08
CA LEU A 58 5.05 -9.98 5.43
C LEU A 58 4.54 -9.86 3.98
N HIS A 59 4.55 -10.95 3.20
CA HIS A 59 3.98 -10.96 1.86
C HIS A 59 2.50 -10.53 1.85
N ASN A 60 1.72 -11.06 2.80
CA ASN A 60 0.31 -10.73 2.93
C ASN A 60 0.10 -9.26 3.34
N ALA A 61 0.92 -8.74 4.25
CA ALA A 61 0.85 -7.34 4.67
C ALA A 61 1.13 -6.37 3.51
N VAL A 62 2.15 -6.64 2.70
CA VAL A 62 2.47 -5.83 1.52
C VAL A 62 1.34 -5.89 0.49
N SER A 63 0.76 -7.07 0.28
CA SER A 63 -0.39 -7.25 -0.63
C SER A 63 -1.65 -6.50 -0.12
N ALA A 64 -1.89 -6.53 1.19
CA ALA A 64 -2.98 -5.80 1.81
C ALA A 64 -2.77 -4.28 1.73
N ALA A 65 -1.53 -3.80 1.88
CA ALA A 65 -1.20 -2.39 1.72
C ALA A 65 -1.56 -1.86 0.33
N ALA A 66 -1.30 -2.64 -0.74
CA ALA A 66 -1.68 -2.25 -2.10
C ALA A 66 -3.21 -2.07 -2.23
N THR A 67 -3.98 -2.94 -1.58
CA THR A 67 -5.45 -2.82 -1.52
C THR A 67 -5.88 -1.56 -0.77
N VAL A 68 -5.20 -1.20 0.31
CA VAL A 68 -5.50 0.03 1.07
C VAL A 68 -5.24 1.27 0.22
N VAL A 69 -4.08 1.35 -0.44
CA VAL A 69 -3.73 2.46 -1.35
C VAL A 69 -4.81 2.64 -2.42
N GLU A 70 -5.21 1.55 -3.08
CA GLU A 70 -6.26 1.56 -4.09
C GLU A 70 -7.58 2.11 -3.54
N LYS A 71 -8.04 1.60 -2.40
CA LYS A 71 -9.33 2.02 -1.80
C LYS A 71 -9.31 3.46 -1.32
N VAL A 72 -8.21 3.92 -0.74
CA VAL A 72 -8.05 5.31 -0.29
C VAL A 72 -8.10 6.25 -1.48
N TRP A 73 -7.38 5.94 -2.57
CA TRP A 73 -7.42 6.78 -3.77
C TRP A 73 -8.82 6.83 -4.40
N GLN A 74 -9.50 5.68 -4.53
CA GLN A 74 -10.86 5.58 -5.06
C GLN A 74 -11.90 6.37 -4.26
N ARG A 75 -11.70 6.52 -2.94
CA ARG A 75 -12.57 7.34 -2.09
C ARG A 75 -12.63 8.80 -2.55
N PHE A 76 -11.53 9.35 -3.05
CA PHE A 76 -11.42 10.74 -3.49
C PHE A 76 -11.62 10.90 -5.01
N HIS A 77 -11.45 9.82 -5.76
CA HIS A 77 -11.51 9.80 -7.22
C HIS A 77 -12.50 8.73 -7.72
N PRO A 78 -13.81 8.87 -7.44
CA PRO A 78 -14.82 7.97 -7.97
C PRO A 78 -14.88 8.09 -9.50
N ALA A 79 -15.17 6.96 -10.17
CA ALA A 79 -15.29 6.86 -11.62
C ALA A 79 -16.39 7.74 -12.22
#